data_AF-A0A7S2Z733-F1
#
_entry.id   AF-A0A7S2Z733-F1
#
_cell.length_a   1.000
_cell.length_b   1.000
_cell.length_c   1.000
_cell.angle_alpha   90.00
_cell.angle_beta   90.00
_cell.angle_gamma   90.00
#
_symmetry.space_group_name_H-M   'P 1'
#
loop_
_entity.id
_entity.type
_entity.pdbx_description
1 polymer ?
#
loop_
_entity_poly.entity_id
_entity_poly.type
_entity_poly.pdbx_seq_one_letter_code
_entity_poly.pdbx_strand_id
1 'polypeptide(L)'
;EASDDPEAKRAKLEGTFQQKDAITEPKILETIKEYVAVGGKPQTVVEMLSESYVGYGAMINVVLHWISTFGLAEVTEYKEEEQDSLWTFLSQFVRDNFNPAAFSDVFSSGGGIPEWLQALIQFPEGRKLVYDLTDQ
;
A
#
# COMPACT_ATOMS: atom_id res chain seq x y z
N GLU A 1 1.06 -20.71 26.30
CA GLU A 1 -0.31 -21.02 25.81
C GLU A 1 -1.23 -19.80 26.00
N ALA A 2 -0.95 -18.70 25.30
CA ALA A 2 -1.73 -17.44 25.43
C ALA A 2 -2.17 -16.88 24.06
N SER A 3 -2.13 -17.69 22.99
CA SER A 3 -2.35 -17.22 21.62
C SER A 3 -3.76 -17.47 21.07
N ASP A 4 -4.70 -17.91 21.90
CA ASP A 4 -6.03 -18.36 21.44
C ASP A 4 -7.19 -17.67 22.18
N ASP A 5 -6.94 -16.50 22.76
CA ASP A 5 -8.02 -15.67 23.29
C ASP A 5 -8.76 -15.01 22.10
N PRO A 6 -10.03 -15.40 21.83
CA PRO A 6 -10.80 -14.84 20.72
C PRO A 6 -10.97 -13.32 20.83
N GLU A 7 -10.91 -12.75 22.04
CA GLU A 7 -11.04 -11.32 22.25
C GLU A 7 -9.78 -10.55 21.83
N ALA A 8 -8.59 -11.09 22.13
CA ALA A 8 -7.32 -10.52 21.67
C ALA A 8 -7.17 -10.63 20.15
N LYS A 9 -7.62 -11.74 19.55
CA LYS A 9 -7.64 -11.91 18.10
C LYS A 9 -8.59 -10.92 17.42
N ARG A 10 -9.76 -10.67 18.02
CA ARG A 10 -10.73 -9.67 17.54
C ARG A 10 -10.13 -8.26 17.55
N ALA A 11 -9.54 -7.84 18.67
CA ALA A 11 -8.93 -6.51 18.79
C ALA A 11 -7.82 -6.26 17.76
N LYS A 12 -7.01 -7.29 17.45
CA LYS A 12 -5.99 -7.19 16.40
C LYS A 12 -6.59 -6.96 15.01
N LEU A 13 -7.67 -7.69 14.67
CA LEU A 13 -8.37 -7.55 13.38
C LEU A 13 -9.06 -6.19 13.26
N GLU A 14 -9.66 -5.68 14.34
CA GLU A 14 -10.22 -4.32 14.39
C GLU A 14 -9.14 -3.26 14.13
N GLY A 15 -7.96 -3.42 14.74
CA GLY A 15 -6.80 -2.56 14.48
C GLY A 15 -6.35 -2.56 13.01
N THR A 16 -6.47 -3.69 12.31
CA THR A 16 -6.20 -3.77 10.86
C THR A 16 -7.23 -3.00 10.04
N PHE A 17 -8.52 -3.10 10.37
CA PHE A 17 -9.59 -2.41 9.62
C PHE A 17 -9.55 -0.89 9.78
N GLN A 18 -9.00 -0.39 10.88
CA GLN A 18 -8.84 1.04 11.15
C GLN A 18 -7.62 1.66 10.44
N GLN A 19 -6.74 0.86 9.84
CA GLN A 19 -5.63 1.40 9.05
C GLN A 19 -6.15 2.10 7.80
N LYS A 20 -5.48 3.20 7.43
CA LYS A 20 -5.85 3.98 6.24
C LYS A 20 -5.83 3.10 5.00
N ASP A 21 -6.88 3.19 4.20
CA ASP A 21 -7.03 2.42 2.96
C ASP A 21 -6.94 0.89 3.11
N ALA A 22 -7.18 0.36 4.31
CA ALA A 22 -7.20 -1.09 4.57
C ALA A 22 -8.16 -1.86 3.64
N ILE A 23 -9.21 -1.21 3.15
CA ILE A 23 -10.15 -1.80 2.17
C ILE A 23 -9.49 -2.15 0.83
N THR A 24 -8.36 -1.54 0.50
CA THR A 24 -7.62 -1.78 -0.75
C THR A 24 -6.58 -2.89 -0.62
N GLU A 25 -6.35 -3.40 0.60
CA GLU A 25 -5.38 -4.47 0.86
C GLU A 25 -5.83 -5.80 0.23
N PRO A 26 -4.93 -6.57 -0.43
CA PRO A 26 -5.30 -7.76 -1.18
C PRO A 26 -6.02 -8.85 -0.37
N LYS A 27 -5.73 -8.95 0.94
CA LYS A 27 -6.25 -9.98 1.84
C LYS A 27 -7.42 -9.53 2.70
N ILE A 28 -7.97 -8.33 2.46
CA ILE A 28 -8.99 -7.77 3.35
C ILE A 28 -10.24 -8.65 3.47
N LEU A 29 -10.64 -9.31 2.38
CA LEU A 29 -11.78 -10.23 2.39
C LEU A 29 -11.55 -11.47 3.27
N GLU A 30 -10.31 -11.96 3.36
CA GLU A 30 -9.94 -13.08 4.24
C GLU A 30 -9.98 -12.62 5.69
N THR A 31 -9.41 -11.44 5.99
CA THR A 31 -9.42 -10.80 7.31
C THR A 31 -10.85 -10.55 7.81
N ILE A 32 -11.77 -10.11 6.94
CA ILE A 32 -13.19 -9.93 7.28
C ILE A 32 -13.84 -11.27 7.65
N LYS A 33 -13.58 -12.34 6.88
CA LYS A 33 -14.13 -13.67 7.16
C LYS A 33 -13.62 -14.18 8.51
N GLU A 34 -12.34 -13.98 8.81
CA GLU A 34 -11.76 -14.35 10.11
C GLU A 34 -12.41 -13.57 11.26
N TYR A 35 -12.64 -12.27 11.08
CA TYR A 35 -13.30 -11.44 12.09
C TYR A 35 -14.74 -11.89 12.39
N VAL A 36 -15.52 -12.23 11.34
CA VAL A 36 -16.87 -12.75 11.52
C VAL A 36 -16.84 -14.14 12.19
N ALA A 37 -15.85 -14.97 11.87
CA ALA A 37 -15.69 -16.30 12.45
C ALA A 37 -15.40 -16.26 13.97
N VAL A 38 -14.73 -15.21 14.47
CA VAL A 38 -14.48 -15.01 15.91
C VAL A 38 -15.62 -14.27 16.63
N GLY A 39 -16.79 -14.12 15.99
CA GLY A 39 -17.98 -13.50 16.59
C GLY A 39 -18.07 -11.97 16.41
N GLY A 40 -17.24 -11.39 15.56
CA GLY A 40 -17.31 -9.98 15.20
C GLY A 40 -18.53 -9.65 14.34
N LYS A 41 -19.11 -8.45 14.55
CA LYS A 41 -20.31 -8.00 13.81
C LYS A 41 -19.92 -7.44 12.43
N PRO A 42 -20.52 -7.92 11.33
CA PRO A 42 -20.22 -7.41 9.98
C PRO A 42 -20.44 -5.90 9.83
N GLN A 43 -21.47 -5.34 10.48
CA GLN A 43 -21.78 -3.91 10.42
C GLN A 43 -20.62 -3.05 10.93
N THR A 44 -19.99 -3.45 12.04
CA THR A 44 -18.87 -2.73 12.63
C THR A 44 -17.65 -2.74 11.71
N VAL A 45 -17.41 -3.82 10.96
CA VAL A 45 -16.31 -3.85 9.97
C VAL A 45 -16.58 -2.92 8.81
N VAL A 46 -17.83 -2.88 8.33
CA VAL A 46 -18.23 -1.95 7.27
C VAL A 46 -18.04 -0.51 7.72
N GLU A 47 -18.44 -0.16 8.95
CA GLU A 47 -18.22 1.16 9.54
C GLU A 47 -16.73 1.50 9.61
N MET A 48 -15.91 0.64 10.23
CA MET A 48 -14.47 0.87 10.37
C MET A 48 -13.75 1.04 9.03
N LEU A 49 -14.05 0.19 8.04
CA LEU A 49 -13.44 0.27 6.70
C LEU A 49 -13.91 1.50 5.92
N SER A 50 -15.16 1.93 6.13
CA SER A 50 -15.69 3.12 5.48
C SER A 50 -15.09 4.39 6.08
N GLU A 51 -14.90 4.42 7.40
CA GLU A 51 -14.28 5.55 8.11
C GLU A 51 -12.77 5.66 7.84
N SER A 52 -12.07 4.54 7.65
CA SER A 52 -10.62 4.51 7.39
C SER A 52 -10.23 4.70 5.92
N TYR A 53 -11.20 4.73 5.00
CA TYR A 53 -10.93 4.92 3.58
C TYR A 53 -10.59 6.38 3.24
N VAL A 54 -9.42 6.59 2.63
CA VAL A 54 -8.92 7.90 2.19
C VAL A 54 -8.81 7.96 0.66
N GLY A 55 -8.55 6.82 0.01
CA GLY A 55 -8.51 6.67 -1.44
C GLY A 55 -7.18 7.09 -2.09
N TYR A 56 -6.04 6.98 -1.39
CA TYR A 56 -4.75 7.43 -1.93
C TYR A 56 -4.40 6.73 -3.25
N GLY A 57 -4.51 5.40 -3.30
CA GLY A 57 -4.23 4.63 -4.52
C GLY A 57 -5.15 5.00 -5.69
N ALA A 58 -6.44 5.22 -5.39
CA ALA A 58 -7.41 5.64 -6.40
C ALA A 58 -7.07 7.04 -6.95
N MET A 59 -6.71 7.98 -6.10
CA MET A 59 -6.32 9.32 -6.54
C MET A 59 -5.01 9.33 -7.33
N ILE A 60 -4.03 8.50 -6.96
CA ILE A 60 -2.81 8.33 -7.76
C ILE A 60 -3.16 7.87 -9.18
N ASN A 61 -4.05 6.87 -9.33
CA ASN A 61 -4.48 6.40 -10.63
C ASN A 61 -5.17 7.50 -11.46
N VAL A 62 -5.99 8.35 -10.83
CA VAL A 62 -6.62 9.49 -11.50
C VAL A 62 -5.56 10.49 -11.99
N VAL A 63 -4.58 10.83 -11.14
CA VAL A 63 -3.49 11.74 -11.51
C VAL A 63 -2.66 11.16 -12.65
N LEU A 64 -2.28 9.88 -12.57
CA LEU A 64 -1.55 9.18 -13.65
C LEU A 64 -2.35 9.18 -14.95
N HIS A 65 -3.66 8.94 -14.88
CA HIS A 65 -4.54 8.98 -16.04
C HIS A 65 -4.61 10.38 -16.66
N TRP A 66 -4.69 11.44 -15.85
CA TRP A 66 -4.64 12.82 -16.35
C TRP A 66 -3.30 13.14 -17.02
N ILE A 67 -2.18 12.75 -16.41
CA ILE A 67 -0.84 12.92 -17.00
C ILE A 67 -0.76 12.24 -18.37
N SER A 68 -1.27 11.01 -18.46
CA SER A 68 -1.32 10.28 -19.73
C SER A 68 -2.28 10.92 -20.74
N THR A 69 -3.44 11.41 -20.32
CA THR A 69 -4.52 11.87 -21.20
C THR A 69 -4.28 13.26 -21.77
N PHE A 70 -3.73 14.17 -20.96
CA PHE A 70 -3.43 15.54 -21.39
C PHE A 70 -2.09 15.65 -22.11
N GLY A 71 -1.47 14.52 -22.46
CA GLY A 71 -0.21 14.51 -23.18
C GLY A 71 0.94 15.17 -22.39
N LEU A 72 0.82 15.30 -21.07
CA LEU A 72 1.98 15.59 -20.22
C LEU A 72 3.02 14.45 -20.30
N ALA A 73 2.61 13.28 -20.80
CA ALA A 73 3.49 12.18 -21.21
C ALA A 73 3.75 12.10 -22.74
N GLU A 74 2.96 12.78 -23.58
CA GLU A 74 3.21 12.92 -25.03
C GLU A 74 4.05 14.17 -25.32
N VAL A 75 5.20 14.30 -24.64
CA VAL A 75 6.28 15.14 -25.15
C VAL A 75 7.11 14.25 -26.07
N THR A 76 6.85 14.37 -27.37
CA THR A 76 7.63 13.73 -28.45
C THR A 76 9.04 14.30 -28.62
N GLU A 77 9.50 15.13 -27.68
CA GLU A 77 10.89 15.54 -27.47
C GLU A 77 11.23 15.43 -25.98
N TYR A 78 11.81 14.29 -25.59
CA TYR A 78 12.27 13.98 -24.25
C TYR A 78 13.00 15.17 -23.58
N LYS A 79 12.38 15.75 -22.55
CA LYS A 79 13.06 16.55 -21.53
C LYS A 79 13.01 15.79 -20.21
N GLU A 80 14.18 15.37 -19.73
CA GLU A 80 14.38 14.64 -18.46
C GLU A 80 13.74 15.34 -17.24
N GLU A 81 13.53 16.66 -17.30
CA GLU A 81 13.10 17.51 -16.18
C GLU A 81 11.65 17.26 -15.69
N GLU A 82 10.71 16.86 -16.57
CA GLU A 82 9.29 16.76 -16.19
C GLU A 82 8.94 15.41 -15.55
N GLN A 83 9.54 14.32 -16.04
CA GLN A 83 9.40 12.98 -15.44
C GLN A 83 10.03 12.94 -14.04
N ASP A 84 11.07 13.76 -13.83
CA ASP A 84 11.76 13.90 -12.56
C ASP A 84 10.84 14.49 -11.47
N SER A 85 9.90 15.38 -11.82
CA SER A 85 9.00 16.00 -10.85
C SER A 85 7.98 15.02 -10.24
N LEU A 86 7.35 14.17 -11.07
CA LEU A 86 6.40 13.16 -10.62
C LEU A 86 7.13 12.03 -9.88
N TRP A 87 8.26 11.57 -10.40
CA TRP A 87 9.09 10.58 -9.73
C TRP A 87 9.58 11.11 -8.38
N THR A 88 10.01 12.36 -8.30
CA THR A 88 10.42 13.02 -7.05
C THR A 88 9.27 13.07 -6.07
N PHE A 89 8.07 13.49 -6.50
CA PHE A 89 6.89 13.53 -5.64
C PHE A 89 6.51 12.15 -5.12
N LEU A 90 6.40 11.15 -6.01
CA LEU A 90 6.06 9.78 -5.62
C LEU A 90 7.13 9.18 -4.71
N SER A 91 8.41 9.40 -5.01
CA SER A 91 9.51 8.94 -4.17
C SER A 91 9.48 9.59 -2.78
N GLN A 92 9.17 10.89 -2.70
CA GLN A 92 9.02 11.57 -1.43
C GLN A 92 7.81 11.06 -0.65
N PHE A 93 6.67 10.87 -1.32
CA PHE A 93 5.47 10.33 -0.71
C PHE A 93 5.70 8.92 -0.15
N VAL A 94 6.40 8.06 -0.89
CA VAL A 94 6.81 6.73 -0.40
C VAL A 94 7.70 6.86 0.82
N ARG A 95 8.73 7.73 0.80
CA ARG A 95 9.61 7.95 1.96
C ARG A 95 8.83 8.43 3.20
N ASP A 96 7.90 9.36 3.03
CA ASP A 96 7.14 9.95 4.15
C ASP A 96 6.16 8.95 4.79
N ASN A 97 5.70 7.95 4.04
CA ASN A 97 4.71 6.97 4.50
C ASN A 97 5.29 5.55 4.62
N PHE A 98 6.60 5.39 4.45
CA PHE A 98 7.24 4.09 4.49
C PHE A 98 7.23 3.51 5.90
N ASN A 99 6.90 2.22 6.00
CA ASN A 99 6.97 1.47 7.24
C ASN A 99 7.97 0.31 7.09
N PRO A 100 9.17 0.41 7.70
CA PRO A 100 10.23 -0.59 7.55
C PRO A 100 9.81 -1.99 8.04
N ALA A 101 9.04 -2.05 9.12
CA ALA A 101 8.56 -3.32 9.68
C ALA A 101 7.59 -4.02 8.71
N ALA A 102 6.66 -3.25 8.12
CA ALA A 102 5.72 -3.78 7.13
C ALA A 102 6.45 -4.24 5.85
N PHE A 103 7.50 -3.53 5.43
CA PHE A 103 8.31 -3.90 4.26
C PHE A 103 9.13 -5.18 4.48
N SER A 104 9.73 -5.37 5.66
CA SER A 104 10.45 -6.61 5.98
C SER A 104 9.52 -7.84 6.02
N ASP A 105 8.28 -7.66 6.47
CA ASP A 105 7.27 -8.74 6.47
C ASP A 105 6.93 -9.23 5.06
N VAL A 106 7.08 -8.38 4.04
CA VAL A 106 6.88 -8.76 2.63
C VAL A 106 7.80 -9.92 2.23
N PHE A 107 9.07 -9.90 2.64
CA PHE A 107 10.03 -10.96 2.32
C PHE A 107 9.89 -12.20 3.21
N SER A 108 9.30 -12.04 4.38
CA SER A 108 9.17 -13.10 5.40
C SER A 108 8.01 -14.06 5.10
N SER A 109 7.07 -13.64 4.24
CA SER A 109 5.83 -14.38 3.95
C SER A 109 5.98 -15.57 3.00
N GLY A 110 7.21 -15.99 2.67
CA GLY A 110 7.51 -17.25 1.95
C GLY A 110 7.12 -17.27 0.46
N GLY A 111 6.57 -16.17 -0.07
CA GLY A 111 6.07 -16.05 -1.45
C GLY A 111 7.07 -15.56 -2.50
N GLY A 112 8.34 -15.33 -2.13
CA GLY A 112 9.34 -14.75 -3.03
C GLY A 112 9.22 -13.22 -3.16
N ILE A 113 9.95 -12.64 -4.13
CA ILE A 113 9.96 -11.19 -4.38
C ILE A 113 8.64 -10.80 -5.08
N PRO A 114 7.84 -9.87 -4.52
CA PRO A 114 6.58 -9.44 -5.14
C PRO A 114 6.78 -8.90 -6.56
N GLU A 115 5.80 -9.14 -7.44
CA GLU A 115 5.84 -8.68 -8.84
C GLU A 115 5.97 -7.15 -8.94
N TRP A 116 5.30 -6.40 -8.07
CA TRP A 116 5.41 -4.94 -8.04
C TRP A 116 6.84 -4.48 -7.73
N LEU A 117 7.54 -5.21 -6.86
CA LEU A 117 8.93 -4.89 -6.50
C LEU A 117 9.88 -5.29 -7.64
N GLN A 118 9.63 -6.43 -8.30
CA GLN A 118 10.37 -6.81 -9.50
C GLN A 118 10.23 -5.77 -10.62
N ALA A 119 9.03 -5.21 -10.81
CA ALA A 119 8.81 -4.13 -11.76
C ALA A 119 9.56 -2.84 -11.34
N LEU A 120 9.55 -2.51 -10.05
CA LEU A 120 10.20 -1.29 -9.53
C LEU A 120 11.74 -1.34 -9.68
N ILE A 121 12.37 -2.48 -9.40
CA ILE A 121 13.85 -2.62 -9.46
C ILE A 121 14.40 -2.72 -10.89
N GLN A 122 13.56 -2.84 -11.92
CA GLN A 122 14.02 -2.77 -13.31
C GLN A 122 14.58 -1.38 -13.63
N PHE A 123 14.04 -0.34 -13.00
CA PHE A 123 14.46 1.06 -13.18
C PHE A 123 15.63 1.42 -12.24
N PRO A 124 16.69 2.11 -12.73
CA PRO A 124 17.81 2.57 -11.90
C PRO A 124 17.39 3.42 -10.69
N GLU A 125 16.41 4.30 -10.87
CA GLU A 125 15.87 5.20 -9.86
C GLU A 125 15.10 4.43 -8.80
N GLY A 126 14.31 3.43 -9.22
CA GLY A 126 13.60 2.53 -8.31
C GLY A 126 14.54 1.71 -7.43
N ARG A 127 15.67 1.23 -7.97
CA ARG A 127 16.72 0.58 -7.16
C ARG A 127 17.29 1.54 -6.13
N LYS A 128 17.60 2.77 -6.53
CA LYS A 128 18.11 3.81 -5.60
C LYS A 128 17.11 4.10 -4.49
N LEU A 129 15.83 4.23 -4.82
CA LEU A 129 14.77 4.43 -3.82
C LEU A 129 14.67 3.26 -2.84
N VAL A 130 14.71 2.01 -3.32
CA VAL A 130 14.68 0.84 -2.44
C VAL A 130 15.90 0.80 -1.51
N TYR A 131 17.09 1.15 -1.99
CA TYR A 131 18.28 1.29 -1.13
C TYR A 131 18.09 2.39 -0.09
N ASP A 132 17.64 3.59 -0.49
CA ASP A 132 17.37 4.71 0.42
C ASP A 132 16.36 4.33 1.52
N LEU A 133 15.35 3.50 1.19
CA LEU A 133 14.32 3.04 2.13
C LEU A 133 14.81 1.91 3.05
N THR A 134 15.80 1.13 2.61
CA THR A 134 16.37 0.02 3.42
C THR A 134 17.44 0.52 4.40
N ASP A 135 18.08 1.65 4.09
CA ASP A 135 19.06 2.30 4.97
C ASP A 135 18.42 3.17 6.08
N GLN A 136 17.09 3.34 6.08
CA GLN A 136 16.31 4.03 7.14
C GLN A 136 15.84 3.08 8.24
#